data_AF-B6FYX2-F1
#
_entry.id   AF-B6FYX2-F1
#
_cell.length_a   1.000
_cell.length_b   1.000
_cell.length_c   1.000
_cell.angle_alpha   90.00
_cell.angle_beta   90.00
_cell.angle_gamma   90.00
#
_symmetry.space_group_name_H-M   'P 1'
#
loop_
_entity.id
_entity.type
_entity.pdbx_description
1 polymer ?
#
loop_
_entity_poly.entity_id
_entity_poly.type
_entity_poly.pdbx_seq_one_letter_code
_entity_poly.pdbx_strand_id
1 'polypeptide(L)' 'MKTQRLNAVLEQMKKDGIQQMIVSDPYSIFYLTGLMLHTGERLFALYLNVDGKPQIIRK' A
#
# COMPACT_ATOMS: atom_id res chain seq x y z
N MET A 1 -0.20 11.09 3.50
CA MET A 1 -0.88 9.78 3.62
C MET A 1 -2.23 9.96 4.29
N LYS A 2 -3.29 9.35 3.76
CA LYS A 2 -4.62 9.40 4.38
C LYS A 2 -4.70 8.29 5.44
N THR A 3 -4.22 8.61 6.65
CA THR A 3 -3.94 7.64 7.73
C THR A 3 -5.15 6.76 8.08
N GLN A 4 -6.37 7.30 8.05
CA GLN A 4 -7.59 6.52 8.30
C GLN A 4 -7.81 5.37 7.31
N ARG A 5 -7.54 5.58 6.02
CA ARG A 5 -7.76 4.56 4.97
C ARG A 5 -6.76 3.42 5.09
N LEU A 6 -5.50 3.77 5.30
CA LEU A 6 -4.45 2.79 5.54
C LEU A 6 -4.74 1.96 6.78
N ASN A 7 -5.12 2.60 7.89
CA ASN A 7 -5.44 1.90 9.14
C ASN A 7 -6.61 0.92 8.95
N ALA A 8 -7.65 1.31 8.20
CA ALA A 8 -8.76 0.40 7.90
C ALA A 8 -8.31 -0.86 7.16
N VAL A 9 -7.41 -0.72 6.18
CA VAL A 9 -6.82 -1.85 5.46
C VAL A 9 -5.96 -2.72 6.39
N LEU A 10 -5.12 -2.12 7.22
CA LEU A 10 -4.27 -2.86 8.17
C LEU A 10 -5.11 -3.63 9.20
N GLU A 11 -6.19 -3.04 9.71
CA GLU A 11 -7.09 -3.73 10.64
C GLU A 11 -7.84 -4.88 9.97
N GLN A 12 -8.23 -4.73 8.71
CA GLN A 12 -8.83 -5.83 7.95
C GLN A 12 -7.80 -6.95 7.70
N MET A 13 -6.57 -6.60 7.31
CA MET A 13 -5.48 -7.56 7.16
C MET A 13 -5.24 -8.37 8.45
N LYS A 14 -5.27 -7.73 9.63
CA LYS A 14 -5.16 -8.44 10.92
C LYS A 14 -6.29 -9.44 11.13
N LYS A 15 -7.54 -9.03 10.84
CA LYS A 15 -8.72 -9.90 10.97
C LYS A 15 -8.65 -11.12 10.04
N ASP A 16 -8.12 -10.91 8.84
CA ASP A 16 -8.01 -11.96 7.82
C ASP A 16 -6.74 -12.84 8.00
N GLY A 17 -5.91 -12.56 9.01
CA GLY A 17 -4.65 -13.27 9.24
C GLY A 17 -3.58 -13.00 8.17
N ILE A 18 -3.71 -11.91 7.41
CA ILE A 18 -2.79 -11.52 6.34
C ILE A 18 -1.69 -10.64 6.92
N GLN A 19 -0.47 -11.17 7.00
CA GLN A 19 0.65 -10.43 7.58
C GLN A 19 1.24 -9.35 6.66
N GLN A 20 1.16 -9.57 5.33
CA GLN A 20 1.80 -8.72 4.34
C GLN A 20 0.94 -8.61 3.08
N MET A 21 0.99 -7.45 2.41
CA MET A 21 0.29 -7.21 1.15
C MET A 21 1.13 -6.33 0.23
N ILE A 22 1.11 -6.64 -1.07
CA ILE A 22 1.72 -5.83 -2.12
C ILE A 22 0.59 -5.26 -2.98
N VAL A 23 0.54 -3.94 -3.09
CA VAL A 23 -0.42 -3.22 -3.93
C VAL A 23 0.32 -2.58 -5.08
N SER A 24 0.09 -3.03 -6.31
CA SER A 24 0.78 -2.53 -7.52
C SER A 24 -0.09 -1.64 -8.41
N ASP A 25 -1.39 -1.53 -8.12
CA ASP A 25 -2.28 -0.66 -8.89
C ASP A 25 -2.05 0.83 -8.53
N PRO A 26 -1.71 1.70 -9.51
CA PRO A 26 -1.42 3.11 -9.26
C PRO A 26 -2.56 3.87 -8.58
N TYR A 27 -3.82 3.55 -8.91
CA TYR A 27 -4.98 4.21 -8.31
C TYR A 27 -5.19 3.81 -6.86
N SER A 28 -4.97 2.53 -6.54
CA SER A 28 -5.01 2.02 -5.17
C SER A 28 -3.89 2.63 -4.32
N ILE A 29 -2.67 2.75 -4.87
CA ILE A 29 -1.56 3.43 -4.20
C ILE A 29 -1.90 4.90 -3.97
N PHE A 30 -2.45 5.59 -4.97
CA PHE A 30 -2.91 6.98 -4.84
C PHE A 30 -4.01 7.13 -3.79
N TYR A 31 -4.98 6.21 -3.75
CA TYR A 31 -6.07 6.23 -2.79
C TYR A 31 -5.59 6.15 -1.34
N LEU A 32 -4.58 5.31 -1.07
CA LEU A 32 -4.01 5.05 0.25
C LEU A 32 -2.99 6.12 0.67
N THR A 33 -2.11 6.51 -0.25
CA THR A 33 -0.93 7.33 0.06
C THR A 33 -1.12 8.80 -0.33
N GLY A 34 -1.95 9.09 -1.34
CA GLY A 34 -2.04 10.38 -2.02
C GLY A 34 -0.96 10.57 -3.09
N LEU A 35 -0.08 9.59 -3.29
CA LEU A 35 1.02 9.65 -4.25
C LEU A 35 0.54 9.12 -5.60
N MET A 36 0.54 9.99 -6.61
CA MET A 36 0.31 9.61 -8.00
C MET A 36 1.65 9.67 -8.74
N LEU A 37 2.07 8.52 -9.29
CA LEU A 37 3.30 8.40 -10.07
C LEU A 37 2.99 7.65 -11.37
N HIS A 38 3.56 8.15 -12.47
CA HIS A 38 3.55 7.48 -13.76
C HIS A 38 4.86 6.75 -13.92
N THR A 39 4.85 5.42 -13.81
CA THR A 39 6.06 4.61 -13.87
C THR A 39 6.28 3.90 -15.20
N GLY A 40 5.33 4.00 -16.14
CA GLY A 40 5.41 3.30 -17.42
C GLY A 40 5.50 1.79 -17.19
N GLU A 41 6.49 1.13 -17.81
CA GLU A 41 6.78 -0.28 -17.55
C GLU A 41 7.52 -0.57 -16.23
N ARG A 42 7.98 0.45 -15.50
CA ARG A 42 8.74 0.25 -14.26
C ARG A 42 7.83 -0.15 -13.10
N LEU A 43 8.35 -1.08 -12.28
CA LEU A 43 7.68 -1.54 -11.09
C LEU A 43 7.44 -0.38 -10.12
N PHE A 44 6.17 -0.21 -9.75
CA PHE A 44 5.74 0.66 -8.67
C PHE A 44 4.73 -0.08 -7.81
N ALA A 45 5.06 -0.27 -6.54
CA ALA A 45 4.19 -0.96 -5.62
C ALA A 45 4.27 -0.36 -4.21
N LEU A 46 3.20 -0.54 -3.45
CA LEU A 46 3.13 -0.25 -2.02
C LEU A 46 3.16 -1.57 -1.26
N TYR A 47 4.17 -1.73 -0.42
CA TYR A 47 4.29 -2.82 0.53
C TYR A 47 3.65 -2.43 1.86
N LEU A 48 2.71 -3.25 2.30
CA LEU A 48 2.01 -3.13 3.57
C LEU A 48 2.39 -4.30 4.48
N ASN A 49 2.62 -4.00 5.75
CA ASN A 49 2.89 -4.97 6.79
C ASN A 49 2.15 -4.52 8.05
N VAL A 50 1.46 -5.44 8.73
CA VAL A 50 0.68 -5.14 9.94
C VAL A 50 1.52 -4.69 11.13
N ASP A 51 2.78 -5.12 11.20
CA ASP A 51 3.74 -4.75 12.25
C ASP A 51 4.72 -3.66 11.80
N GLY A 52 4.75 -3.35 10.50
CA GLY A 52 5.76 -2.51 9.87
C GLY A 52 5.22 -1.17 9.34
N LYS A 53 6.15 -0.26 9.03
CA LYS A 53 5.81 0.95 8.27
C LYS A 53 5.55 0.58 6.81
N PRO A 54 4.51 1.15 6.16
CA PRO A 54 4.31 1.01 4.72
C PRO A 54 5.53 1.49 3.93
N GLN A 55 5.91 0.78 2.88
CA GLN A 55 7.08 1.11 2.06
C GLN A 55 6.71 1.19 0.58
N ILE A 56 7.27 2.16 -0.13
CA ILE A 56 7.14 2.24 -1.59
C ILE A 56 8.29 1.44 -2.20
N ILE A 57 7.94 0.44 -2.99
CA ILE A 57 8.86 -0.33 -3.83
C ILE A 57 8.86 0.31 -5.23
N ARG A 58 10.05 0.68 -5.69
CA ARG A 58 10.27 1.22 -7.03
C ARG A 58 11.60 0.70 -7.57
N LYS A 59 11.66 0.42 -8.87
CA LYS A 59 12.88 0.01 -9.57
C LYS A 59 13.13 0.90 -10.78
#